data_AF-A0A8J4VXJ7-F1
#
_entry.id   AF-A0A8J4VXJ7-F1
#
_cell.length_a   1.000
_cell.length_b   1.000
_cell.length_c   1.000
_cell.angle_alpha   90.00
_cell.angle_beta   90.00
_cell.angle_gamma   90.00
#
_symmetry.space_group_name_H-M   'P 1'
#
loop_
_entity.id
_entity.type
_entity.pdbx_description
1 polymer ?
#
loop_
_entity_poly.entity_id
_entity_poly.type
_entity_poly.pdbx_seq_one_letter_code
_entity_poly.pdbx_strand_id
1 'polypeptide(L)'
;MPKAILKVGEVIQFYDSDRCFPALGFGGRTCDGTTSHCFNLNGSASAFKVEGVEGIMAAYSSALHNVALAGPTLFGQVINKAAQIAS
;
A
#
# COMPACT_ATOMS: atom_id res chain seq x y z
N MET A 1 -2.36 -14.15 -7.38
CA MET A 1 -2.66 -13.45 -6.10
C MET A 1 -1.43 -13.46 -5.20
N PRO A 2 -1.04 -12.32 -4.59
CA PRO A 2 0.13 -12.25 -3.71
C PRO A 2 -0.05 -13.09 -2.44
N LYS A 3 0.72 -14.18 -2.34
CA LYS A 3 0.64 -15.17 -1.25
C LYS A 3 1.03 -14.60 0.13
N ALA A 4 1.93 -13.61 0.16
CA ALA A 4 2.42 -13.03 1.40
C ALA A 4 1.37 -12.17 2.11
N ILE A 5 0.64 -11.33 1.35
CA ILE A 5 -0.42 -10.45 1.90
C ILE A 5 -1.52 -11.28 2.55
N LEU A 6 -1.99 -12.34 1.87
CA LEU A 6 -3.00 -13.24 2.41
C LEU A 6 -2.53 -13.92 3.69
N LYS A 7 -1.36 -14.58 3.66
CA LYS A 7 -0.86 -15.34 4.83
C LYS A 7 -0.66 -14.48 6.07
N VAL A 8 -0.13 -13.27 5.92
CA VAL A 8 0.09 -12.37 7.06
C VAL A 8 -1.23 -11.73 7.48
N GLY A 9 -1.98 -11.20 6.52
CA GLY A 9 -3.26 -10.52 6.72
C GLY A 9 -4.29 -11.38 7.42
N GLU A 10 -4.39 -12.67 7.04
CA GLU A 10 -5.33 -13.63 7.63
C GLU A 10 -5.15 -13.79 9.13
N VAL A 11 -3.92 -13.63 9.63
CA VAL A 11 -3.62 -13.72 11.07
C VAL A 11 -3.77 -12.38 11.75
N ILE A 12 -3.16 -11.32 11.21
CA ILE A 12 -3.07 -10.03 11.90
C ILE A 12 -4.42 -9.29 11.94
N GLN A 13 -5.32 -9.55 10.99
CA GLN A 13 -6.60 -8.81 10.90
C GLN A 13 -7.51 -9.00 12.11
N PHE A 14 -7.32 -10.06 12.89
CA PHE A 14 -8.09 -10.31 14.10
C PHE A 14 -7.59 -9.53 15.31
N TYR A 15 -6.39 -8.93 15.22
CA TYR A 15 -5.80 -8.09 16.27
C TYR A 15 -6.02 -6.59 16.06
N ASP A 16 -6.62 -6.22 14.92
CA ASP A 16 -7.01 -4.85 14.62
C ASP A 16 -8.53 -4.72 14.76
N SER A 17 -8.98 -3.85 15.66
CA SER A 17 -10.41 -3.68 15.97
C SER A 17 -11.21 -3.05 14.84
N ASP A 18 -10.59 -2.16 14.04
CA ASP A 18 -11.25 -1.46 12.93
C ASP A 18 -11.02 -2.15 11.57
N ARG A 19 -10.05 -3.08 11.52
CA ARG A 19 -9.62 -3.81 10.32
C ARG A 19 -9.30 -2.89 9.15
N CYS A 20 -8.88 -1.66 9.42
CA CYS A 20 -8.57 -0.66 8.41
C CYS A 20 -7.04 -0.49 8.32
N PHE A 21 -6.47 -1.10 7.28
CA PHE A 21 -5.02 -1.21 7.11
C PHE A 21 -4.47 -0.12 6.19
N PRO A 22 -3.38 0.56 6.56
CA PRO A 22 -2.63 1.37 5.61
C PRO A 22 -2.03 0.49 4.50
N ALA A 23 -2.28 0.85 3.24
CA ALA A 23 -1.80 0.11 2.07
C ALA A 23 -0.96 1.02 1.17
N LEU A 24 0.37 0.89 1.26
CA LEU A 24 1.33 1.77 0.59
C LEU A 24 2.16 1.01 -0.46
N GLY A 25 2.46 1.69 -1.58
CA GLY A 25 3.37 1.25 -2.62
C GLY A 25 4.60 2.16 -2.74
N PHE A 26 5.67 1.65 -3.35
CA PHE A 26 6.90 2.39 -3.62
C PHE A 26 7.54 1.95 -4.94
N GLY A 27 8.31 2.83 -5.59
CA GLY A 27 8.98 2.52 -6.86
C GLY A 27 8.00 2.42 -8.03
N GLY A 28 6.89 3.13 -7.98
CA GLY A 28 5.89 3.20 -9.05
C GLY A 28 5.95 4.54 -9.75
N ARG A 29 5.89 4.55 -11.08
CA ARG A 29 5.68 5.77 -11.86
C ARG A 29 4.19 6.01 -12.03
N THR A 30 3.72 7.13 -11.51
CA THR A 30 2.33 7.58 -11.60
C THR A 30 2.00 8.13 -12.97
N CYS A 31 0.70 8.36 -13.25
CA CYS A 31 0.21 8.81 -14.56
C CYS A 31 0.78 10.17 -15.00
N ASP A 32 1.26 10.99 -14.07
CA ASP A 32 1.96 12.26 -14.32
C ASP A 32 3.42 12.07 -14.79
N GLY A 33 3.90 10.82 -14.87
CA GLY A 33 5.27 10.48 -15.26
C GLY A 33 6.29 10.54 -14.13
N THR A 34 5.88 10.92 -12.91
CA THR A 34 6.75 11.03 -11.74
C THR A 34 6.94 9.67 -11.07
N THR A 35 8.16 9.36 -10.61
CA THR A 35 8.38 8.16 -9.78
C THR A 35 8.08 8.49 -8.32
N SER A 36 7.12 7.77 -7.74
CA SER A 36 6.80 7.85 -6.32
C SER A 36 7.36 6.65 -5.56
N HIS A 37 8.00 6.92 -4.43
CA HIS A 37 8.48 5.89 -3.50
C HIS A 37 7.62 5.80 -2.24
N CYS A 38 6.46 6.48 -2.22
CA CYS A 38 5.44 6.32 -1.18
C CYS A 38 4.10 6.84 -1.72
N PHE A 39 3.23 5.94 -2.17
CA PHE A 39 1.89 6.28 -2.65
C PHE A 39 0.84 5.32 -2.07
N ASN A 40 -0.41 5.76 -2.00
CA ASN A 40 -1.52 4.93 -1.52
C ASN A 40 -1.92 3.94 -2.63
N LEU A 41 -1.98 2.64 -2.30
CA LEU A 41 -2.34 1.61 -3.28
C LEU A 41 -3.78 1.76 -3.80
N ASN A 42 -4.67 2.36 -3.01
CA ASN A 42 -6.05 2.63 -3.42
C ASN A 42 -6.18 3.84 -4.38
N GLY A 43 -5.08 4.53 -4.70
CA GLY A 43 -5.06 5.69 -5.60
C GLY A 43 -5.61 6.99 -5.00
N SER A 44 -6.06 6.99 -3.75
CA SER A 44 -6.58 8.19 -3.09
C SER A 44 -5.46 9.13 -2.67
N ALA A 45 -5.67 10.44 -2.82
CA ALA A 45 -4.72 11.46 -2.36
C ALA A 45 -4.72 11.64 -0.83
N SER A 46 -5.83 11.31 -0.16
CA SER A 46 -6.04 11.58 1.27
C SER A 46 -6.31 10.32 2.11
N ALA A 47 -7.04 9.35 1.55
CA ALA A 47 -7.39 8.11 2.25
C ALA A 47 -6.32 7.05 2.01
N PHE A 48 -5.49 6.75 3.01
CA PHE A 48 -4.41 5.76 2.87
C PHE A 48 -4.75 4.38 3.42
N LYS A 49 -5.90 4.25 4.11
CA LYS A 49 -6.40 2.99 4.67
C LYS A 49 -7.36 2.29 3.71
N VAL A 50 -7.42 0.96 3.81
CA VAL A 50 -8.38 0.08 3.14
C VAL A 50 -8.97 -0.89 4.14
N GLU A 51 -10.19 -1.34 3.90
CA GLU A 51 -10.89 -2.25 4.80
C GLU A 51 -10.53 -3.72 4.51
N GLY A 52 -10.06 -4.42 5.53
CA GLY A 52 -9.77 -5.84 5.49
C GLY A 52 -8.61 -6.23 4.57
N VAL A 53 -8.28 -7.52 4.58
CA VAL A 53 -7.28 -8.10 3.67
C VAL A 53 -7.75 -8.00 2.22
N GLU A 54 -9.05 -8.16 1.98
CA GLU A 54 -9.66 -8.04 0.66
C GLU A 54 -9.47 -6.63 0.07
N GLY A 55 -9.61 -5.58 0.88
CA GLY A 55 -9.33 -4.21 0.45
C GLY A 55 -7.87 -4.00 0.05
N ILE A 56 -6.92 -4.63 0.75
CA ILE A 56 -5.49 -4.60 0.37
C ILE A 56 -5.30 -5.29 -0.99
N MET A 57 -5.94 -6.43 -1.21
CA MET A 57 -5.84 -7.19 -2.46
C MET A 57 -6.43 -6.43 -3.65
N ALA A 58 -7.59 -5.79 -3.46
CA ALA A 58 -8.23 -4.96 -4.46
C ALA A 58 -7.37 -3.74 -4.82
N ALA A 59 -6.85 -3.03 -3.80
CA ALA A 59 -5.96 -1.89 -3.98
C ALA A 59 -4.66 -2.29 -4.69
N TYR A 60 -4.04 -3.42 -4.30
CA TYR A 60 -2.86 -3.95 -4.97
C TYR A 60 -3.12 -4.25 -6.46
N SER A 61 -4.23 -4.91 -6.77
CA SER A 61 -4.60 -5.20 -8.15
C SER A 61 -4.84 -3.93 -8.95
N SER A 62 -5.54 -2.94 -8.37
CA SER A 62 -5.77 -1.64 -9.00
C SER A 62 -4.46 -0.90 -9.27
N ALA A 63 -3.57 -0.82 -8.28
CA ALA A 63 -2.28 -0.16 -8.42
C ALA A 63 -1.47 -0.74 -9.58
N LEU A 64 -1.38 -2.07 -9.73
CA LEU A 64 -0.62 -2.69 -10.83
C LEU A 64 -1.08 -2.27 -12.24
N HIS A 65 -2.34 -1.85 -12.41
CA HIS A 65 -2.84 -1.37 -13.69
C HIS A 65 -2.67 0.15 -13.87
N ASN A 66 -2.50 0.89 -12.77
CA ASN A 66 -2.51 2.36 -12.75
C ASN A 66 -1.12 2.99 -12.53
N VAL A 67 -0.14 2.21 -12.07
CA VAL A 67 1.27 2.65 -11.96
C VAL A 67 2.16 1.77 -12.82
N ALA A 68 3.09 2.40 -13.54
CA ALA A 68 4.15 1.69 -14.23
C ALA A 68 5.27 1.34 -13.24
N LEU A 69 5.87 0.15 -13.36
CA LEU A 69 6.99 -0.24 -12.51
C LEU A 69 8.21 0.63 -12.81
N ALA A 70 8.82 1.17 -11.77
CA ALA A 70 9.94 2.09 -11.86
C ALA A 70 11.00 1.80 -10.77
N GLY A 71 12.10 2.54 -10.81
CA GLY A 71 13.19 2.44 -9.85
C GLY A 71 13.78 3.82 -9.55
N PRO A 72 14.69 3.91 -8.56
CA PRO A 72 15.30 2.81 -7.81
C PRO A 72 14.42 2.23 -6.69
N THR A 73 14.87 1.15 -6.05
CA THR A 73 14.20 0.54 -4.90
C THR A 73 14.56 1.31 -3.62
N LEU A 74 13.64 2.13 -3.10
CA LEU A 74 13.86 2.96 -1.92
C LEU A 74 12.80 2.68 -0.83
N PHE A 75 13.23 2.19 0.33
CA PHE A 75 12.32 1.89 1.45
C PHE A 75 12.15 3.05 2.44
N GLY A 76 13.08 4.01 2.44
CA GLY A 76 13.10 5.08 3.46
C GLY A 76 11.79 5.86 3.56
N GLN A 77 11.14 6.16 2.42
CA GLN A 77 9.90 6.94 2.43
C GLN A 77 8.73 6.18 3.05
N VAL A 78 8.55 4.89 2.72
CA VAL A 78 7.48 4.06 3.32
C VAL A 78 7.72 3.78 4.80
N ILE A 79 8.98 3.59 5.22
CA ILE A 79 9.34 3.41 6.63
C ILE A 79 9.03 4.68 7.43
N ASN A 80 9.44 5.85 6.93
CA ASN A 80 9.16 7.13 7.58
C ASN A 80 7.66 7.39 7.66
N LYS A 81 6.90 7.04 6.61
CA LYS A 81 5.44 7.18 6.63
C LYS A 81 4.78 6.26 7.65
N ALA A 82 5.24 5.01 7.76
CA ALA A 82 4.78 4.08 8.79
C ALA A 82 5.09 4.60 10.21
N ALA A 83 6.29 5.15 10.42
CA ALA A 83 6.68 5.76 11.69
C ALA A 83 5.78 6.97 12.05
N GLN A 84 5.45 7.81 11.07
CA GLN A 84 4.51 8.93 11.25
C GLN A 84 3.10 8.48 11.62
N ILE A 85 2.62 7.36 11.07
CA ILE A 85 1.30 6.80 11.39
C ILE A 85 1.29 6.20 12.80
N ALA A 86 2.44 5.69 13.27
CA ALA A 86 2.60 5.09 14.60
C ALA A 86 2.90 6.10 15.71
N SER A 87 3.14 7.37 15.37
CA SER A 87 3.41 8.46 16.33
C SER A 87 2.10 9.02 16.88
#